data_AF-A0A2A2QR84-F1
#
_entry.id   AF-A0A2A2QR84-F1
#
_cell.length_a   1.000
_cell.length_b   1.000
_cell.length_c   1.000
_cell.angle_alpha   90.00
_cell.angle_beta   90.00
_cell.angle_gamma   90.00
#
_symmetry.space_group_name_H-M   'P 1'
#
loop_
_entity.id
_entity.type
_entity.pdbx_description
1 polymer ?
#
loop_
_entity_poly.entity_id
_entity_poly.type
_entity_poly.pdbx_seq_one_letter_code
_entity_poly.pdbx_strand_id
1 'polypeptide(L)'
;MSAALAFAGSAAAQIYADFQTSLGVFSCELQHTPTPRTVANFITLAEGSRAWLDEGTGLVSTVKPPQPFYNGLTFHRVVNNAPSFAIAQTGSRKADGSDGPGYTFPDEINVSVPASYKFDQPYLLAMANSGPNTNGSQIFLTGTTIPSLEGIHTVFGRVTSGTTVVDAILGVGVDANDKPLTPVVIQNVVIRREGNDAATFKATKQPLPKVAAAKFKTVALTDGNHRLLFPQKARSQSRIWTETPANPGWDLVFERYLGSGEPTYKGGDVSLGGRALPLPSAASWLRPSVVTYTSDALAPTRMNGWQLALGNEAGDFVMKFPLTGSPTYIFTEEGSSTPQNGTITSVSHDPDGYGTSLVIETSGLLPLRFRMAFDSFDGTVLGGRQEGSFWSIFRWVSLNDGTDFTMTRLP
;
A
#
# COMPACT_ATOMS: atom_id res chain seq x y z
N MET A 1 28.47 -49.74 -28.60
CA MET A 1 27.71 -49.23 -27.44
C MET A 1 28.22 -47.84 -27.15
N SER A 2 27.47 -46.80 -27.51
CA SER A 2 27.77 -45.42 -27.11
C SER A 2 26.56 -44.92 -26.35
N ALA A 3 26.72 -44.70 -25.04
CA ALA A 3 25.67 -44.22 -24.18
C ALA A 3 25.40 -42.75 -24.49
N ALA A 4 24.15 -42.44 -24.89
CA ALA A 4 23.68 -41.08 -24.98
C ALA A 4 23.59 -40.50 -23.56
N LEU A 5 24.45 -39.54 -23.23
CA LEU A 5 24.26 -38.65 -22.11
C LEU A 5 23.03 -37.78 -22.42
N ALA A 6 21.91 -38.09 -21.78
CA ALA A 6 20.79 -37.16 -21.72
C ALA A 6 21.22 -35.97 -20.84
N PHE A 7 21.42 -34.80 -21.45
CA PHE A 7 21.47 -33.55 -20.72
C PHE A 7 20.07 -33.29 -20.14
N ALA A 8 19.88 -33.63 -18.87
CA ALA A 8 18.84 -33.01 -18.08
C ALA A 8 19.20 -31.53 -17.98
N GLY A 9 18.52 -30.68 -18.78
CA GLY A 9 18.64 -29.24 -18.64
C GLY A 9 18.35 -28.88 -17.19
N SER A 10 19.29 -28.20 -16.53
CA SER A 10 19.05 -27.64 -15.21
C SER A 10 17.79 -26.78 -15.29
N ALA A 11 16.72 -27.16 -14.59
CA ALA A 11 15.58 -26.28 -14.42
C ALA A 11 16.09 -24.93 -13.89
N ALA A 12 15.60 -23.83 -14.46
CA ALA A 12 15.94 -22.50 -13.98
C ALA A 12 15.57 -22.40 -12.50
N ALA A 13 16.42 -21.77 -11.70
CA ALA A 13 16.13 -21.65 -10.27
C ALA A 13 14.88 -20.78 -10.06
N GLN A 14 13.88 -21.32 -9.38
CA GLN A 14 12.54 -20.75 -9.29
C GLN A 14 12.00 -20.81 -7.87
N ILE A 15 11.21 -19.80 -7.51
CA ILE A 15 10.43 -19.78 -6.27
C ILE A 15 8.98 -19.93 -6.65
N TYR A 16 8.28 -20.87 -6.01
CA TYR A 16 6.86 -21.10 -6.20
C TYR A 16 6.09 -20.83 -4.92
N ALA A 17 4.86 -20.37 -5.07
CA ALA A 17 3.86 -20.26 -4.02
C ALA A 17 2.68 -21.18 -4.33
N ASP A 18 2.50 -22.22 -3.53
CA ASP A 18 1.35 -23.12 -3.64
C ASP A 18 0.24 -22.64 -2.71
N PHE A 19 -0.86 -22.19 -3.30
CA PHE A 19 -2.04 -21.76 -2.57
C PHE A 19 -2.98 -22.94 -2.38
N GLN A 20 -3.19 -23.33 -1.13
CA GLN A 20 -4.22 -24.28 -0.75
C GLN A 20 -5.48 -23.48 -0.41
N THR A 21 -6.53 -23.64 -1.19
CA THR A 21 -7.80 -22.94 -0.99
C THR A 21 -8.94 -23.92 -0.72
N SER A 22 -10.08 -23.40 -0.26
CA SER A 22 -11.30 -24.20 -0.12
C SER A 22 -11.83 -24.78 -1.45
N LEU A 23 -11.37 -24.30 -2.61
CA LEU A 23 -11.75 -24.79 -3.94
C LEU A 23 -10.67 -25.62 -4.64
N GLY A 24 -9.52 -25.84 -4.00
CA GLY A 24 -8.42 -26.62 -4.55
C GLY A 24 -7.07 -25.93 -4.44
N VAL A 25 -6.08 -26.49 -5.14
CA VAL A 25 -4.69 -26.01 -5.11
C VAL A 25 -4.30 -25.42 -6.46
N PHE A 26 -3.68 -24.24 -6.43
CA PHE A 26 -2.99 -23.68 -7.58
C PHE A 26 -1.59 -23.22 -7.16
N SER A 27 -0.67 -23.15 -8.12
CA SER A 27 0.71 -22.74 -7.86
C SER A 27 1.07 -21.56 -8.74
N CYS A 28 1.76 -20.60 -8.14
CA CYS A 28 2.33 -19.45 -8.85
C CYS A 28 3.85 -19.50 -8.84
N GLU A 29 4.49 -19.28 -9.99
CA GLU A 29 5.91 -18.96 -10.09
C GLU A 29 6.12 -17.47 -9.73
N LEU A 30 7.13 -17.16 -8.91
CA LEU A 30 7.42 -15.82 -8.42
C LEU A 30 8.68 -15.22 -9.07
N GLN A 31 8.59 -13.96 -9.50
CA GLN A 31 9.66 -13.21 -10.17
C GLN A 31 10.54 -12.43 -9.19
N HIS A 32 11.31 -13.16 -8.38
CA HIS A 32 12.12 -12.59 -7.30
C HIS A 32 13.30 -11.71 -7.75
N THR A 33 13.77 -11.85 -8.99
CA THR A 33 14.86 -11.03 -9.54
C THR A 33 14.40 -9.62 -9.91
N PRO A 34 13.35 -9.43 -10.74
CA PRO A 34 12.88 -8.09 -11.08
C PRO A 34 12.02 -7.46 -9.97
N THR A 35 11.34 -8.25 -9.14
CA THR A 35 10.46 -7.75 -8.06
C THR A 35 10.87 -8.24 -6.67
N PRO A 36 12.12 -7.99 -6.23
CA PRO A 36 12.68 -8.60 -5.03
C PRO A 36 11.95 -8.15 -3.75
N ARG A 37 11.50 -6.89 -3.64
CA ARG A 37 10.80 -6.44 -2.44
C ARG A 37 9.42 -7.06 -2.35
N THR A 38 8.70 -7.09 -3.48
CA THR A 38 7.35 -7.62 -3.55
C THR A 38 7.34 -9.11 -3.21
N VAL A 39 8.21 -9.89 -3.86
CA VAL A 39 8.34 -11.32 -3.57
C VAL A 39 8.79 -11.58 -2.14
N ALA A 40 9.73 -10.79 -1.60
CA ALA A 40 10.13 -10.93 -0.21
C ALA A 40 9.02 -10.60 0.79
N ASN A 41 8.23 -9.56 0.53
CA ASN A 41 7.09 -9.20 1.37
C ASN A 41 6.09 -10.37 1.39
N PHE A 42 5.70 -10.86 0.21
CA PHE A 42 4.78 -11.98 0.08
C PHE A 42 5.29 -13.24 0.81
N ILE A 43 6.54 -13.67 0.55
CA ILE A 43 7.14 -14.85 1.18
C ILE A 43 7.18 -14.70 2.71
N THR A 44 7.63 -13.56 3.22
CA THR A 44 7.80 -13.40 4.68
C THR A 44 6.47 -13.30 5.42
N LEU A 45 5.42 -12.78 4.77
CA LEU A 45 4.05 -12.83 5.28
C LEU A 45 3.47 -14.25 5.22
N ALA A 46 3.64 -14.97 4.11
CA ALA A 46 3.18 -16.36 3.95
C ALA A 46 3.84 -17.32 4.95
N GLU A 47 5.16 -17.20 5.17
CA GLU A 47 5.89 -18.03 6.12
C GLU A 47 5.72 -17.58 7.58
N GLY A 48 5.10 -16.41 7.83
CA GLY A 48 4.97 -15.83 9.17
C GLY A 48 6.29 -15.39 9.80
N SER A 49 7.33 -15.18 8.98
CA SER A 49 8.68 -14.77 9.42
C SER A 49 8.83 -13.26 9.59
N ARG A 50 7.75 -12.50 9.32
CA ARG A 50 7.66 -11.06 9.46
C ARG A 50 6.47 -10.66 10.33
N ALA A 51 6.70 -9.69 11.22
CA ALA A 51 5.64 -9.10 12.01
C ALA A 51 4.76 -8.18 11.14
N TRP A 52 3.46 -8.20 11.42
CA TRP A 52 2.43 -7.40 10.78
C TRP A 52 1.50 -6.84 11.86
N LEU A 53 0.79 -5.75 11.55
CA LEU A 53 -0.21 -5.14 12.42
C LEU A 53 -1.60 -5.57 11.95
N ASP A 54 -2.42 -6.05 12.88
CA ASP A 54 -3.85 -6.19 12.67
C ASP A 54 -4.50 -4.81 12.80
N GLU A 55 -4.92 -4.20 11.69
CA GLU A 55 -5.54 -2.87 11.71
C GLU A 55 -6.99 -2.87 12.23
N GLY A 56 -7.59 -4.04 12.45
CA GLY A 56 -8.87 -4.17 13.16
C GLY A 56 -8.72 -4.20 14.68
N THR A 57 -7.55 -4.57 15.20
CA THR A 57 -7.34 -4.73 16.65
C THR A 57 -6.16 -3.94 17.21
N GLY A 58 -5.29 -3.38 16.37
CA GLY A 58 -4.03 -2.74 16.76
C GLY A 58 -2.95 -3.71 17.27
N LEU A 59 -3.18 -5.03 17.19
CA LEU A 59 -2.20 -6.02 17.64
C LEU A 59 -1.07 -6.20 16.64
N VAL A 60 0.16 -6.28 17.14
CA VAL A 60 1.32 -6.67 16.32
C VAL A 60 1.56 -8.16 16.48
N SER A 61 1.65 -8.88 15.35
CA SER A 61 1.88 -10.32 15.33
C SER A 61 3.28 -10.71 15.82
N THR A 62 3.41 -11.94 16.29
CA THR A 62 4.70 -12.52 16.68
C THR A 62 5.35 -13.24 15.50
N VAL A 63 6.68 -13.19 15.41
CA VAL A 63 7.46 -14.02 14.47
C VAL A 63 7.93 -15.35 15.07
N LYS A 64 7.76 -15.53 16.39
CA LYS A 64 8.09 -16.75 17.13
C LYS A 64 7.01 -17.02 18.19
N PRO A 65 6.16 -18.06 18.01
CA PRO A 65 6.07 -18.90 16.82
C PRO A 65 5.66 -18.08 15.57
N PRO A 66 6.00 -18.55 14.35
CA PRO A 66 5.57 -17.89 13.11
C PRO A 66 4.05 -17.80 13.02
N GLN A 67 3.54 -16.68 12.53
CA GLN A 67 2.12 -16.48 12.26
C GLN A 67 1.90 -16.14 10.78
N PRO A 68 1.67 -17.16 9.91
CA PRO A 68 1.34 -16.98 8.50
C PRO A 68 0.18 -16.00 8.30
N PHE A 69 0.43 -14.91 7.58
CA PHE A 69 -0.54 -13.82 7.41
C PHE A 69 -1.75 -14.27 6.58
N TYR A 70 -1.52 -15.00 5.50
CA TYR A 70 -2.54 -15.36 4.50
C TYR A 70 -3.47 -16.49 4.93
N ASN A 71 -3.11 -17.24 5.98
CA ASN A 71 -3.90 -18.39 6.42
C ASN A 71 -5.22 -17.92 7.04
N GLY A 72 -6.33 -18.47 6.55
CA GLY A 72 -7.69 -18.12 6.93
C GLY A 72 -8.25 -16.88 6.22
N LEU A 73 -7.49 -16.21 5.35
CA LEU A 73 -7.99 -15.04 4.63
C LEU A 73 -8.91 -15.48 3.49
N THR A 74 -9.90 -14.65 3.18
CA THR A 74 -10.83 -14.88 2.08
C THR A 74 -10.44 -14.12 0.83
N PHE A 75 -10.87 -14.59 -0.33
CA PHE A 75 -11.03 -13.73 -1.48
C PHE A 75 -12.22 -12.81 -1.18
N HIS A 76 -11.95 -11.53 -0.91
CA HIS A 76 -12.97 -10.58 -0.45
C HIS A 76 -13.61 -9.80 -1.60
N ARG A 77 -13.00 -9.87 -2.80
CA ARG A 77 -13.51 -9.26 -4.01
C ARG A 77 -13.21 -10.16 -5.21
N VAL A 78 -14.23 -10.52 -5.96
CA VAL A 78 -14.15 -11.30 -7.20
C VAL A 78 -14.97 -10.59 -8.26
N VAL A 79 -14.30 -10.13 -9.31
CA VAL A 79 -14.94 -9.47 -10.46
C VAL A 79 -14.78 -10.37 -11.67
N ASN A 80 -15.88 -10.72 -12.32
CA ASN A 80 -15.88 -11.49 -13.55
C ASN A 80 -17.14 -11.17 -14.39
N ASN A 81 -17.42 -9.88 -14.55
CA ASN A 81 -18.62 -9.37 -15.21
C ASN A 81 -18.37 -8.86 -16.64
N ALA A 82 -17.11 -8.80 -17.09
CA ALA A 82 -16.74 -8.35 -18.42
C ALA A 82 -15.57 -9.17 -19.00
N PRO A 83 -15.54 -9.44 -20.32
CA PRO A 83 -14.43 -10.18 -20.95
C PRO A 83 -13.06 -9.53 -20.78
N SER A 84 -13.02 -8.20 -20.64
CA SER A 84 -11.82 -7.38 -20.50
C SER A 84 -11.38 -7.15 -19.05
N PHE A 85 -12.12 -7.68 -18.07
CA PHE A 85 -11.78 -7.49 -16.66
C PHE A 85 -12.27 -8.65 -15.79
N ALA A 86 -11.33 -9.48 -15.35
CA ALA A 86 -11.59 -10.58 -14.42
C ALA A 86 -10.47 -10.64 -13.38
N ILE A 87 -10.81 -10.44 -12.10
CA ILE A 87 -9.86 -10.50 -10.98
C ILE A 87 -10.44 -11.22 -9.76
N ALA A 88 -9.58 -11.89 -9.01
CA ALA A 88 -9.89 -12.41 -7.67
C ALA A 88 -8.88 -11.86 -6.66
N GLN A 89 -9.34 -11.00 -5.74
CA GLN A 89 -8.51 -10.25 -4.79
C GLN A 89 -8.66 -10.79 -3.36
N THR A 90 -7.53 -10.88 -2.65
CA THR A 90 -7.39 -11.41 -1.29
C THR A 90 -6.32 -10.62 -0.51
N GLY A 91 -5.97 -11.06 0.71
CA GLY A 91 -4.92 -10.45 1.54
C GLY A 91 -5.39 -9.35 2.49
N SER A 92 -6.70 -9.27 2.76
CA SER A 92 -7.34 -8.41 3.77
C SER A 92 -7.78 -9.26 4.97
N ARG A 93 -7.44 -8.86 6.20
CA ARG A 93 -7.88 -9.57 7.42
C ARG A 93 -9.30 -9.21 7.81
N LYS A 94 -9.73 -7.97 7.54
CA LYS A 94 -11.11 -7.51 7.69
C LYS A 94 -12.07 -8.10 6.65
N ALA A 95 -11.54 -8.70 5.57
CA ALA A 95 -12.30 -9.27 4.46
C ALA A 95 -13.21 -8.25 3.76
N ASP A 96 -12.78 -6.99 3.71
CA ASP A 96 -13.44 -5.88 3.04
C ASP A 96 -12.48 -5.03 2.17
N GLY A 97 -11.19 -5.36 2.15
CA GLY A 97 -10.18 -4.65 1.37
C GLY A 97 -9.71 -3.33 1.98
N SER A 98 -10.14 -2.98 3.19
CA SER A 98 -9.79 -1.70 3.84
C SER A 98 -8.52 -1.74 4.69
N ASP A 99 -7.88 -2.91 4.80
CA ASP A 99 -6.73 -3.12 5.68
C ASP A 99 -5.51 -3.73 4.98
N GLY A 100 -4.38 -3.68 5.68
CA GLY A 100 -3.14 -4.29 5.24
C GLY A 100 -2.32 -4.87 6.41
N PRO A 101 -1.01 -5.07 6.20
CA PRO A 101 -0.14 -5.65 7.21
C PRO A 101 0.42 -4.58 8.18
N GLY A 102 -0.16 -3.37 8.19
CA GLY A 102 0.27 -2.23 9.00
C GLY A 102 1.35 -1.36 8.39
N TYR A 103 1.69 -1.54 7.12
CA TYR A 103 2.69 -0.75 6.42
C TYR A 103 2.44 -0.81 4.91
N THR A 104 2.97 0.18 4.20
CA THR A 104 3.05 0.23 2.73
C THR A 104 4.48 0.04 2.25
N PHE A 105 4.71 -0.31 0.99
CA PHE A 105 6.02 -0.30 0.34
C PHE A 105 5.93 0.09 -1.15
N PRO A 106 7.04 0.52 -1.78
CA PRO A 106 7.05 1.01 -3.16
C PRO A 106 6.61 -0.02 -4.20
N ASP A 107 6.12 0.48 -5.33
CA ASP A 107 5.88 -0.33 -6.52
C ASP A 107 7.19 -0.78 -7.19
N GLU A 108 7.11 -1.87 -7.96
CA GLU A 108 8.17 -2.38 -8.83
C GLU A 108 7.60 -2.56 -10.26
N ILE A 109 7.05 -1.48 -10.83
CA ILE A 109 6.30 -1.45 -12.11
C ILE A 109 7.15 -1.24 -13.38
N ASN A 110 8.36 -0.67 -13.26
CA ASN A 110 9.26 -0.35 -14.39
C ASN A 110 10.47 -1.28 -14.45
N VAL A 111 10.31 -2.49 -13.94
CA VAL A 111 11.36 -3.50 -13.89
C VAL A 111 11.26 -4.38 -15.13
N SER A 112 12.39 -4.90 -15.60
CA SER A 112 12.41 -5.82 -16.74
C SER A 112 11.85 -7.18 -16.34
N VAL A 113 10.51 -7.30 -16.30
CA VAL A 113 9.83 -8.59 -16.20
C VAL A 113 9.76 -9.26 -17.58
N PRO A 114 9.75 -10.61 -17.64
CA PRO A 114 9.47 -11.31 -18.89
C PRO A 114 8.08 -10.93 -19.44
N ALA A 115 7.89 -10.98 -20.77
CA ALA A 115 6.61 -10.65 -21.40
C ALA A 115 5.43 -11.47 -20.84
N SER A 116 5.69 -12.69 -20.34
CA SER A 116 4.70 -13.55 -19.69
C SER A 116 4.18 -13.04 -18.35
N TYR A 117 4.64 -11.88 -17.88
CA TYR A 117 4.27 -11.22 -16.62
C TYR A 117 3.75 -9.80 -16.84
N LYS A 118 3.36 -9.48 -18.09
CA LYS A 118 2.69 -8.23 -18.43
C LYS A 118 1.19 -8.45 -18.45
N PHE A 119 0.41 -7.39 -18.20
CA PHE A 119 -1.06 -7.48 -18.17
C PHE A 119 -1.71 -7.75 -19.55
N ASP A 120 -0.92 -8.04 -20.58
CA ASP A 120 -1.36 -8.68 -21.81
C ASP A 120 -1.50 -10.21 -21.71
N GLN A 121 -1.25 -10.79 -20.52
CA GLN A 121 -1.47 -12.20 -20.20
C GLN A 121 -2.53 -12.40 -19.11
N PRO A 122 -3.28 -13.52 -19.14
CA PRO A 122 -4.11 -13.96 -18.02
C PRO A 122 -3.28 -14.65 -16.93
N TYR A 123 -3.91 -14.94 -15.79
CA TYR A 123 -3.35 -15.73 -14.70
C TYR A 123 -2.09 -15.15 -14.07
N LEU A 124 -2.05 -13.83 -13.94
CA LEU A 124 -0.98 -13.11 -13.25
C LEU A 124 -1.31 -12.97 -11.77
N LEU A 125 -0.27 -12.94 -10.94
CA LEU A 125 -0.33 -12.59 -9.53
C LEU A 125 0.30 -11.21 -9.35
N ALA A 126 -0.50 -10.26 -8.88
CA ALA A 126 -0.10 -8.87 -8.73
C ALA A 126 -0.51 -8.27 -7.39
N MET A 127 0.15 -7.18 -6.98
CA MET A 127 -0.18 -6.43 -5.77
C MET A 127 -1.37 -5.51 -6.02
N ALA A 128 -2.38 -5.57 -5.14
CA ALA A 128 -3.36 -4.50 -5.04
C ALA A 128 -2.75 -3.32 -4.27
N ASN A 129 -3.14 -2.11 -4.64
CA ASN A 129 -2.70 -0.86 -4.02
C ASN A 129 -3.86 0.16 -4.02
N SER A 130 -3.71 1.25 -3.27
CA SER A 130 -4.61 2.40 -3.22
C SER A 130 -3.86 3.65 -3.71
N GLY A 131 -3.22 3.48 -4.87
CA GLY A 131 -2.34 4.46 -5.50
C GLY A 131 -0.84 4.19 -5.33
N PRO A 132 -0.01 4.98 -6.01
CA PRO A 132 1.42 4.76 -6.09
C PRO A 132 2.08 4.56 -4.73
N ASN A 133 2.96 3.55 -4.67
CA ASN A 133 3.76 3.16 -3.52
C ASN A 133 2.93 2.81 -2.26
N THR A 134 1.77 2.18 -2.43
CA THR A 134 0.91 1.73 -1.32
C THR A 134 0.75 0.21 -1.24
N ASN A 135 1.68 -0.56 -1.82
CA ASN A 135 1.63 -2.02 -1.71
C ASN A 135 1.68 -2.47 -0.26
N GLY A 136 0.84 -3.43 0.11
CA GLY A 136 0.75 -3.97 1.47
C GLY A 136 0.76 -5.48 1.47
N SER A 137 -0.37 -6.09 1.80
CA SER A 137 -0.57 -7.54 1.80
C SER A 137 -1.56 -8.01 0.76
N GLN A 138 -2.39 -7.11 0.26
CA GLN A 138 -3.45 -7.44 -0.68
C GLN A 138 -2.87 -7.78 -2.05
N ILE A 139 -3.33 -8.89 -2.60
CA ILE A 139 -2.89 -9.46 -3.87
C ILE A 139 -4.12 -9.86 -4.67
N PHE A 140 -3.98 -9.90 -5.99
CA PHE A 140 -5.04 -10.39 -6.87
C PHE A 140 -4.48 -11.29 -7.97
N LEU A 141 -5.36 -12.18 -8.44
CA LEU A 141 -5.16 -13.02 -9.62
C LEU A 141 -5.93 -12.44 -10.79
N THR A 142 -5.35 -12.41 -11.98
CA THR A 142 -6.09 -12.08 -13.21
C THR A 142 -6.69 -13.34 -13.85
N GLY A 143 -7.91 -13.25 -14.37
CA GLY A 143 -8.53 -14.30 -15.19
C GLY A 143 -8.43 -14.06 -16.69
N THR A 144 -8.12 -12.83 -17.08
CA THR A 144 -8.06 -12.35 -18.47
C THR A 144 -6.94 -11.32 -18.61
N THR A 145 -6.72 -10.82 -19.83
CA THR A 145 -5.78 -9.73 -20.09
C THR A 145 -6.41 -8.41 -19.65
N ILE A 146 -5.63 -7.56 -18.96
CA ILE A 146 -6.11 -6.27 -18.42
C ILE A 146 -5.05 -5.17 -18.62
N PRO A 147 -4.71 -4.77 -19.87
CA PRO A 147 -3.62 -3.83 -20.14
C PRO A 147 -3.73 -2.48 -19.42
N SER A 148 -4.93 -2.08 -19.00
CA SER A 148 -5.14 -0.86 -18.22
C SER A 148 -4.53 -0.89 -16.81
N LEU A 149 -4.06 -2.05 -16.33
CA LEU A 149 -3.35 -2.19 -15.04
C LEU A 149 -1.82 -2.12 -15.18
N GLU A 150 -1.31 -2.11 -16.41
CA GLU A 150 0.12 -2.01 -16.71
C GLU A 150 0.67 -0.67 -16.21
N GLY A 151 1.82 -0.70 -15.54
CA GLY A 151 2.40 0.50 -14.93
C GLY A 151 1.68 0.99 -13.66
N ILE A 152 0.59 0.36 -13.23
CA ILE A 152 -0.15 0.72 -12.01
C ILE A 152 0.12 -0.29 -10.89
N HIS A 153 0.09 -1.58 -11.23
CA HIS A 153 0.23 -2.67 -10.26
C HIS A 153 1.51 -3.46 -10.49
N THR A 154 2.18 -3.84 -9.39
CA THR A 154 3.37 -4.68 -9.47
C THR A 154 2.98 -6.14 -9.74
N VAL A 155 3.27 -6.65 -10.93
CA VAL A 155 3.17 -8.08 -11.24
C VAL A 155 4.41 -8.79 -10.73
N PHE A 156 4.23 -9.76 -9.84
CA PHE A 156 5.35 -10.45 -9.18
C PHE A 156 5.25 -11.99 -9.29
N GLY A 157 4.19 -12.50 -9.91
CA GLY A 157 4.05 -13.93 -10.16
C GLY A 157 3.08 -14.25 -11.28
N ARG A 158 3.02 -15.52 -11.66
CA ARG A 158 2.04 -16.07 -12.61
C ARG A 158 1.65 -17.48 -12.21
N VAL A 159 0.42 -17.89 -12.49
CA VAL A 159 -0.05 -19.26 -12.25
C VAL A 159 0.65 -20.20 -13.24
N THR A 160 1.25 -21.27 -12.72
CA THR A 160 1.89 -22.32 -13.52
C THR A 160 1.14 -23.65 -13.47
N SER A 161 0.27 -23.83 -12.47
CA SER A 161 -0.61 -25.00 -12.36
C SER A 161 -1.87 -24.66 -11.57
N GLY A 162 -2.98 -25.34 -11.90
CA GLY A 162 -4.27 -25.13 -11.23
C GLY A 162 -5.07 -23.93 -11.74
N THR A 163 -4.94 -23.57 -13.02
CA THR A 163 -5.76 -22.51 -13.63
C THR A 163 -7.26 -22.79 -13.49
N THR A 164 -7.68 -24.07 -13.56
CA THR A 164 -9.07 -24.47 -13.31
C THR A 164 -9.58 -24.12 -11.91
N VAL A 165 -8.69 -24.08 -10.90
CA VAL A 165 -9.03 -23.62 -9.55
C VAL A 165 -9.18 -22.10 -9.55
N VAL A 166 -8.31 -21.37 -10.26
CA VAL A 166 -8.43 -19.91 -10.41
C VAL A 166 -9.74 -19.55 -11.12
N ASP A 167 -10.09 -20.26 -12.19
CA ASP A 167 -11.36 -20.11 -12.91
C ASP A 167 -12.56 -20.42 -12.00
N ALA A 168 -12.46 -21.45 -11.17
CA ALA A 168 -13.50 -21.78 -10.19
C ALA A 168 -13.68 -20.67 -9.14
N ILE A 169 -12.59 -20.05 -8.68
CA ILE A 169 -12.64 -18.89 -7.78
C ILE A 169 -13.29 -17.69 -8.48
N LEU A 170 -12.94 -17.42 -9.74
CA LEU A 170 -13.51 -16.34 -10.55
C LEU A 170 -14.98 -16.59 -10.92
N GLY A 171 -15.44 -17.84 -10.88
CA GLY A 171 -16.80 -18.26 -11.22
C GLY A 171 -17.76 -18.32 -10.03
N VAL A 172 -17.33 -17.97 -8.81
CA VAL A 172 -18.23 -17.99 -7.64
C VAL A 172 -19.29 -16.90 -7.73
N GLY A 173 -20.47 -17.16 -7.17
CA GLY A 173 -21.49 -16.12 -7.01
C GLY A 173 -21.03 -15.03 -6.04
N VAL A 174 -21.27 -13.77 -6.40
CA VAL A 174 -20.90 -12.59 -5.61
C VAL A 174 -22.11 -11.72 -5.27
N ASP A 175 -21.98 -10.87 -4.26
CA ASP A 175 -22.95 -9.83 -3.93
C ASP A 175 -22.74 -8.55 -4.78
N ALA A 176 -23.50 -7.50 -4.46
CA ALA A 176 -23.43 -6.22 -5.18
C ALA A 176 -22.09 -5.45 -4.99
N ASN A 177 -21.26 -5.87 -4.04
CA ASN A 177 -19.93 -5.30 -3.78
C ASN A 177 -18.82 -6.24 -4.28
N ASP A 178 -19.13 -7.14 -5.20
CA ASP A 178 -18.22 -8.16 -5.75
C ASP A 178 -17.69 -9.14 -4.68
N LYS A 179 -18.33 -9.23 -3.49
CA LYS A 179 -17.89 -10.12 -2.42
C LYS A 179 -18.49 -11.51 -2.62
N PRO A 180 -17.70 -12.61 -2.61
CA PRO A 180 -18.22 -13.96 -2.73
C PRO A 180 -19.31 -14.28 -1.70
N LEU A 181 -20.45 -14.78 -2.17
CA LEU A 181 -21.59 -15.19 -1.32
C LEU A 181 -21.20 -16.37 -0.41
N THR A 182 -20.38 -17.27 -0.93
CA THR A 182 -19.74 -18.32 -0.15
C THR A 182 -18.25 -18.00 -0.06
N PRO A 183 -17.70 -17.81 1.16
CA PRO A 183 -16.29 -17.46 1.33
C PRO A 183 -15.34 -18.50 0.71
N VAL A 184 -14.49 -18.05 -0.21
CA VAL A 184 -13.34 -18.82 -0.68
C VAL A 184 -12.16 -18.50 0.22
N VAL A 185 -11.65 -19.50 0.95
CA VAL A 185 -10.66 -19.32 2.01
C VAL A 185 -9.29 -19.83 1.56
N ILE A 186 -8.23 -19.06 1.80
CA ILE A 186 -6.84 -19.54 1.74
C ILE A 186 -6.58 -20.32 3.02
N GLN A 187 -6.43 -21.62 2.91
CA GLN A 187 -6.12 -22.50 4.02
C GLN A 187 -4.63 -22.39 4.39
N ASN A 188 -3.77 -22.34 3.36
CA ASN A 188 -2.33 -22.26 3.53
C ASN A 188 -1.64 -21.74 2.26
N VAL A 189 -0.46 -21.14 2.42
CA VAL A 189 0.45 -20.79 1.32
C VAL A 189 1.81 -21.41 1.59
N VAL A 190 2.24 -22.33 0.74
CA VAL A 190 3.54 -23.03 0.87
C VAL A 190 4.54 -22.44 -0.12
N ILE A 191 5.70 -22.02 0.37
CA ILE A 191 6.79 -21.50 -0.46
C ILE A 191 7.77 -22.63 -0.81
N ARG A 192 7.80 -23.03 -2.09
CA ARG A 192 8.80 -23.97 -2.62
C ARG A 192 9.93 -23.21 -3.29
N ARG A 193 11.17 -23.68 -3.09
CA ARG A 193 12.38 -23.10 -3.69
C ARG A 193 13.11 -24.20 -4.43
N GLU A 194 13.29 -24.04 -5.73
CA GLU A 194 13.89 -25.03 -6.61
C GLU A 194 15.14 -24.44 -7.26
N GLY A 195 16.27 -25.13 -7.17
CA GLY A 195 17.57 -24.63 -7.65
C GLY A 195 18.28 -23.69 -6.68
N ASN A 196 19.56 -23.42 -6.98
CA ASN A 196 20.46 -22.70 -6.08
C ASN A 196 20.10 -21.22 -5.92
N ASP A 197 19.77 -20.50 -6.99
CA ASP A 197 19.50 -19.06 -6.90
C ASP A 197 18.26 -18.78 -6.04
N ALA A 198 17.19 -19.57 -6.22
CA ALA A 198 15.99 -19.52 -5.41
C ALA A 198 16.25 -19.81 -3.92
N ALA A 199 17.16 -20.75 -3.60
CA ALA A 199 17.57 -21.06 -2.23
C ALA A 199 18.45 -19.97 -1.60
N THR A 200 19.20 -19.23 -2.42
CA THR A 200 20.07 -18.14 -1.96
C THR A 200 19.30 -16.84 -1.76
N PHE A 201 18.16 -16.62 -2.41
CA PHE A 201 17.31 -15.45 -2.21
C PHE A 201 16.91 -15.27 -0.74
N LYS A 202 17.40 -14.19 -0.12
CA LYS A 202 17.13 -13.86 1.30
C LYS A 202 16.00 -12.85 1.41
N ALA A 203 14.77 -13.32 1.43
CA ALA A 203 13.58 -12.47 1.59
C ALA A 203 13.67 -11.53 2.82
N THR A 204 14.17 -12.02 3.95
CA THR A 204 14.32 -11.24 5.19
C THR A 204 15.39 -10.14 5.13
N LYS A 205 16.19 -10.09 4.05
CA LYS A 205 17.22 -9.05 3.83
C LYS A 205 16.76 -7.94 2.89
N GLN A 206 15.61 -8.09 2.25
CA GLN A 206 15.09 -7.05 1.35
C GLN A 206 14.69 -5.80 2.15
N PRO A 207 14.85 -4.59 1.57
CA PRO A 207 14.55 -3.34 2.24
C PRO A 207 13.04 -3.11 2.31
N LEU A 208 12.42 -3.74 3.32
CA LEU A 208 11.01 -3.60 3.66
C LEU A 208 10.85 -2.89 5.01
N PRO A 209 9.73 -2.20 5.25
CA PRO A 209 9.43 -1.57 6.54
C PRO A 209 9.49 -2.57 7.70
N LYS A 210 9.50 -2.18 8.97
CA LYS A 210 9.41 -3.13 10.09
C LYS A 210 8.36 -2.68 11.08
N VAL A 211 7.41 -3.56 11.37
CA VAL A 211 6.37 -3.33 12.39
C VAL A 211 6.86 -3.88 13.73
N ALA A 212 6.64 -3.12 14.80
CA ALA A 212 6.85 -3.58 16.17
C ALA A 212 5.83 -2.96 17.11
N ALA A 213 5.47 -3.68 18.18
CA ALA A 213 4.79 -3.07 19.32
C ALA A 213 5.72 -2.03 19.95
N ALA A 214 5.20 -0.83 20.19
CA ALA A 214 5.98 0.26 20.74
C ALA A 214 5.99 0.19 22.28
N LYS A 215 7.15 0.43 22.88
CA LYS A 215 7.24 0.63 24.33
C LYS A 215 6.74 2.02 24.68
N PHE A 216 5.95 2.12 25.73
CA PHE A 216 5.41 3.39 26.21
C PHE A 216 5.51 3.53 27.73
N LYS A 217 5.37 4.76 28.21
CA LYS A 217 5.17 5.13 29.62
C LYS A 217 3.92 6.00 29.72
N THR A 218 3.26 5.99 30.87
CA THR A 218 2.18 6.92 31.18
C THR A 218 2.62 7.87 32.28
N VAL A 219 2.20 9.14 32.20
CA VAL A 219 2.45 10.16 33.24
C VAL A 219 1.11 10.76 33.64
N ALA A 220 0.77 10.68 34.92
CA ALA A 220 -0.45 11.30 35.45
C ALA A 220 -0.31 12.83 35.41
N LEU A 221 -1.40 13.51 35.06
CA LEU A 221 -1.54 14.96 34.99
C LEU A 221 -2.38 15.44 36.18
N THR A 222 -2.28 16.73 36.50
CA THR A 222 -2.95 17.33 37.67
C THR A 222 -4.47 17.42 37.53
N ASP A 223 -5.00 17.27 36.32
CA ASP A 223 -6.43 17.25 35.99
C ASP A 223 -7.04 15.85 36.04
N GLY A 224 -6.26 14.83 36.45
CA GLY A 224 -6.69 13.43 36.48
C GLY A 224 -6.47 12.67 35.16
N ASN A 225 -5.95 13.33 34.13
CA ASN A 225 -5.64 12.70 32.84
C ASN A 225 -4.26 12.05 32.84
N HIS A 226 -3.94 11.30 31.78
CA HIS A 226 -2.60 10.73 31.60
C HIS A 226 -2.01 11.10 30.24
N ARG A 227 -0.74 11.46 30.23
CA ARG A 227 0.06 11.62 29.02
C ARG A 227 0.75 10.31 28.66
N LEU A 228 0.61 9.87 27.41
CA LEU A 228 1.34 8.72 26.88
C LEU A 228 2.68 9.17 26.30
N LEU A 229 3.74 8.46 26.63
CA LEU A 229 5.12 8.78 26.25
C LEU A 229 5.74 7.58 25.52
N PHE A 230 6.08 7.73 24.24
CA PHE A 230 6.78 6.70 23.45
C PHE A 230 7.89 7.34 22.60
N PRO A 231 9.00 6.60 22.33
CA PRO A 231 10.04 7.10 21.45
C PRO A 231 9.61 6.96 19.98
N GLN A 232 9.85 8.00 19.17
CA GLN A 232 9.64 7.95 17.73
C GLN A 232 10.92 8.42 17.02
N LYS A 233 11.44 7.58 16.13
CA LYS A 233 12.63 7.89 15.32
C LYS A 233 12.21 8.50 13.99
N ALA A 234 13.12 9.26 13.36
CA ALA A 234 12.98 9.58 11.95
C ALA A 234 12.72 8.31 11.12
N ARG A 235 12.00 8.45 10.00
CA ARG A 235 11.54 7.35 9.13
C ARG A 235 10.66 6.36 9.85
N SER A 236 9.73 6.85 10.67
CA SER A 236 8.79 5.95 11.34
C SER A 236 7.39 6.52 11.45
N GLN A 237 6.41 5.62 11.33
CA GLN A 237 5.00 5.92 11.58
C GLN A 237 4.60 5.28 12.90
N SER A 238 4.04 6.08 13.80
CA SER A 238 3.52 5.61 15.08
C SER A 238 2.00 5.58 15.02
N ARG A 239 1.41 4.51 15.54
CA ARG A 239 -0.04 4.34 15.59
C ARG A 239 -0.46 3.84 16.96
N ILE A 240 -1.64 4.23 17.43
CA ILE A 240 -2.15 3.82 18.74
C ILE A 240 -3.62 3.49 18.63
N TRP A 241 -3.95 2.24 18.96
CA TRP A 241 -5.32 1.82 19.17
C TRP A 241 -5.69 1.90 20.64
N THR A 242 -6.95 2.22 20.90
CA THR A 242 -7.54 2.17 22.23
C THR A 242 -8.87 1.44 22.24
N GLU A 243 -9.19 0.79 23.35
CA GLU A 243 -10.51 0.25 23.66
C GLU A 243 -10.92 0.74 25.05
N THR A 244 -12.20 1.03 25.28
CA THR A 244 -12.69 1.42 26.61
C THR A 244 -14.00 0.72 26.94
N PRO A 245 -14.39 0.58 28.22
CA PRO A 245 -15.71 0.05 28.57
C PRO A 245 -16.88 0.83 27.94
N ALA A 246 -16.69 2.13 27.69
CA ALA A 246 -17.70 2.99 27.06
C ALA A 246 -17.73 2.89 25.52
N ASN A 247 -16.66 2.40 24.92
CA ASN A 247 -16.51 2.19 23.48
C ASN A 247 -15.81 0.84 23.25
N PRO A 248 -16.58 -0.26 23.31
CA PRO A 248 -16.05 -1.61 23.09
C PRO A 248 -15.67 -1.77 21.61
N GLY A 249 -14.45 -2.24 21.36
CA GLY A 249 -13.82 -2.18 20.04
C GLY A 249 -12.53 -1.38 20.05
N TRP A 250 -11.56 -1.82 19.24
CA TRP A 250 -10.25 -1.19 19.16
C TRP A 250 -10.27 -0.12 18.06
N ASP A 251 -10.18 1.14 18.46
CA ASP A 251 -10.16 2.28 17.54
C ASP A 251 -8.77 2.90 17.42
N LEU A 252 -8.36 3.21 16.19
CA LEU A 252 -7.18 4.01 15.93
C LEU A 252 -7.44 5.45 16.38
N VAL A 253 -6.72 5.91 17.42
CA VAL A 253 -6.90 7.25 17.99
C VAL A 253 -5.71 8.17 17.75
N PHE A 254 -4.62 7.63 17.20
CA PHE A 254 -3.44 8.40 16.87
C PHE A 254 -2.67 7.74 15.75
N GLU A 255 -2.31 8.52 14.74
CA GLU A 255 -1.39 8.15 13.69
C GLU A 255 -0.51 9.35 13.37
N ARG A 256 0.80 9.12 13.24
CA ARG A 256 1.75 10.16 12.87
C ARG A 256 2.97 9.56 12.19
N TYR A 257 3.24 10.01 10.97
CA TYR A 257 4.54 9.80 10.32
C TYR A 257 5.57 10.84 10.75
N LEU A 258 6.83 10.42 10.86
CA LEU A 258 7.97 11.28 11.15
C LEU A 258 9.05 11.07 10.10
N GLY A 259 9.25 12.06 9.22
CA GLY A 259 10.28 12.05 8.17
C GLY A 259 11.71 12.26 8.70
N SER A 260 12.71 12.22 7.82
CA SER A 260 14.14 12.38 8.20
C SER A 260 14.58 13.78 8.59
N GLY A 261 13.92 14.82 8.07
CA GLY A 261 14.21 16.22 8.40
C GLY A 261 13.61 16.69 9.72
N GLU A 262 12.79 15.87 10.37
CA GLU A 262 12.13 16.20 11.63
C GLU A 262 12.98 15.73 12.84
N PRO A 263 13.01 16.49 13.95
CA PRO A 263 13.80 16.11 15.11
C PRO A 263 13.33 14.76 15.66
N THR A 264 14.29 13.89 15.98
CA THR A 264 13.98 12.64 16.69
C THR A 264 13.53 12.98 18.12
N TYR A 265 12.33 12.52 18.50
CA TYR A 265 11.81 12.73 19.84
C TYR A 265 12.41 11.68 20.78
N LYS A 266 13.31 12.11 21.66
CA LYS A 266 13.89 11.26 22.69
C LYS A 266 12.95 11.23 23.89
N GLY A 267 12.36 10.07 24.17
CA GLY A 267 11.74 9.80 25.46
C GLY A 267 10.56 10.71 25.84
N GLY A 268 9.41 10.47 25.21
CA GLY A 268 8.13 10.85 25.82
C GLY A 268 7.55 12.21 25.46
N ASP A 269 7.73 12.66 24.22
CA ASP A 269 7.29 14.00 23.84
C ASP A 269 6.05 14.06 22.94
N VAL A 270 5.41 12.94 22.58
CA VAL A 270 4.20 12.95 21.75
C VAL A 270 2.94 12.83 22.62
N SER A 271 2.17 13.92 22.75
CA SER A 271 0.90 13.95 23.50
C SER A 271 -0.28 13.59 22.60
N LEU A 272 -1.25 12.82 23.12
CA LEU A 272 -2.52 12.44 22.46
C LEU A 272 -3.55 13.59 22.46
N GLY A 273 -3.15 14.80 22.10
CA GLY A 273 -4.07 15.91 21.89
C GLY A 273 -5.00 16.26 23.06
N GLY A 274 -4.57 16.04 24.31
CA GLY A 274 -5.37 16.39 25.50
C GLY A 274 -6.55 15.46 25.81
N ARG A 275 -6.63 14.26 25.22
CA ARG A 275 -7.67 13.28 25.56
C ARG A 275 -7.41 12.65 26.94
N ALA A 276 -8.36 12.87 27.84
CA ALA A 276 -8.51 12.22 29.13
C ALA A 276 -8.70 10.70 28.97
N LEU A 277 -7.83 9.88 29.55
CA LEU A 277 -8.05 8.43 29.67
C LEU A 277 -8.32 8.12 31.15
N PRO A 278 -9.53 7.64 31.52
CA PRO A 278 -9.87 7.35 32.91
C PRO A 278 -9.26 6.01 33.34
N LEU A 279 -8.09 6.02 33.98
CA LEU A 279 -7.34 4.78 34.21
C LEU A 279 -7.51 4.21 35.62
N PRO A 280 -8.04 2.98 35.74
CA PRO A 280 -7.51 1.97 36.64
C PRO A 280 -6.88 0.87 35.78
N SER A 281 -5.54 0.84 35.68
CA SER A 281 -4.70 -0.17 34.97
C SER A 281 -4.44 -0.05 33.45
N ALA A 282 -4.57 1.15 32.87
CA ALA A 282 -4.05 1.71 31.60
C ALA A 282 -3.31 0.89 30.51
N ALA A 283 -2.52 -0.12 30.84
CA ALA A 283 -1.77 -0.90 29.86
C ALA A 283 -2.68 -1.84 29.04
N SER A 284 -3.81 -2.28 29.60
CA SER A 284 -4.72 -3.21 28.92
C SER A 284 -5.53 -2.60 27.78
N TRP A 285 -5.60 -1.28 27.70
CA TRP A 285 -6.48 -0.55 26.78
C TRP A 285 -5.74 0.17 25.66
N LEU A 286 -4.42 0.06 25.61
CA LEU A 286 -3.61 0.75 24.61
C LEU A 286 -2.75 -0.25 23.85
N ARG A 287 -2.76 -0.13 22.52
CA ARG A 287 -1.89 -0.90 21.62
C ARG A 287 -1.10 0.06 20.72
N PRO A 288 -0.01 0.63 21.25
CA PRO A 288 0.87 1.46 20.44
C PRO A 288 1.78 0.58 19.59
N SER A 289 1.94 0.94 18.32
CA SER A 289 2.82 0.29 17.37
C SER A 289 3.67 1.31 16.63
N VAL A 290 4.78 0.85 16.08
CA VAL A 290 5.68 1.66 15.26
C VAL A 290 6.08 0.88 14.01
N VAL A 291 6.02 1.55 12.88
CA VAL A 291 6.51 1.09 11.58
C VAL A 291 7.77 1.87 11.29
N THR A 292 8.89 1.19 11.04
CA THR A 292 10.14 1.83 10.63
C THR A 292 10.42 1.58 9.16
N TYR A 293 10.67 2.63 8.39
CA TYR A 293 10.89 2.58 6.95
C TYR A 293 12.39 2.59 6.61
N THR A 294 12.75 1.95 5.50
CA THR A 294 14.15 1.77 5.08
C THR A 294 14.72 2.97 4.32
N SER A 295 13.86 3.77 3.72
CA SER A 295 14.19 4.98 2.97
C SER A 295 13.24 6.11 3.33
N ASP A 296 13.58 7.33 2.92
CA ASP A 296 12.67 8.47 3.01
C ASP A 296 11.69 8.46 1.83
N ALA A 297 10.49 8.96 2.06
CA ALA A 297 9.72 9.56 0.97
C ALA A 297 10.46 10.83 0.52
N LEU A 298 10.59 11.01 -0.79
CA LEU A 298 11.06 12.29 -1.36
C LEU A 298 10.00 13.40 -1.20
N ALA A 299 8.82 13.08 -0.65
CA ALA A 299 7.74 14.02 -0.41
C ALA A 299 8.19 15.19 0.49
N PRO A 300 7.80 16.44 0.15
CA PRO A 300 8.09 17.58 0.99
C PRO A 300 7.32 17.46 2.31
N THR A 301 7.87 17.96 3.41
CA THR A 301 7.16 17.93 4.71
C THR A 301 5.99 18.91 4.79
N ARG A 302 5.99 19.94 3.94
CA ARG A 302 4.93 20.96 3.83
C ARG A 302 4.80 21.41 2.37
N MET A 303 3.58 21.79 1.98
CA MET A 303 3.32 22.30 0.63
C MET A 303 3.77 23.75 0.42
N ASN A 304 3.80 24.59 1.47
CA ASN A 304 4.23 25.99 1.34
C ASN A 304 5.67 26.09 0.77
N GLY A 305 5.85 27.01 -0.17
CA GLY A 305 7.08 27.17 -0.94
C GLY A 305 7.14 26.32 -2.22
N TRP A 306 6.07 25.60 -2.59
CA TRP A 306 6.05 24.74 -3.77
C TRP A 306 4.96 25.14 -4.77
N GLN A 307 5.25 24.87 -6.05
CA GLN A 307 4.28 24.77 -7.13
C GLN A 307 4.14 23.29 -7.49
N LEU A 308 2.92 22.79 -7.57
CA LEU A 308 2.58 21.45 -8.04
C LEU A 308 1.91 21.58 -9.42
N ALA A 309 2.47 20.91 -10.42
CA ALA A 309 1.88 20.78 -11.74
C ALA A 309 1.52 19.31 -11.99
N LEU A 310 0.27 19.07 -12.34
CA LEU A 310 -0.25 17.77 -12.76
C LEU A 310 -0.44 17.80 -14.28
N GLY A 311 0.17 16.85 -14.98
CA GLY A 311 -0.23 16.54 -16.35
C GLY A 311 -1.61 15.88 -16.35
N ASN A 312 -2.45 16.19 -17.32
CA ASN A 312 -3.62 15.41 -17.65
C ASN A 312 -4.02 15.65 -19.11
N GLU A 313 -4.97 14.87 -19.63
CA GLU A 313 -5.52 15.02 -20.99
C GLU A 313 -6.17 16.40 -21.26
N ALA A 314 -6.56 17.14 -20.22
CA ALA A 314 -7.19 18.46 -20.26
C ALA A 314 -6.22 19.66 -20.28
N GLY A 315 -4.92 19.43 -20.10
CA GLY A 315 -3.90 20.45 -19.93
C GLY A 315 -3.45 20.60 -18.47
N ASP A 316 -2.42 21.40 -18.23
CA ASP A 316 -1.79 21.42 -16.91
C ASP A 316 -2.74 21.92 -15.80
N PHE A 317 -2.85 21.16 -14.73
CA PHE A 317 -3.40 21.64 -13.45
C PHE A 317 -2.23 22.14 -12.61
N VAL A 318 -2.14 23.45 -12.41
CA VAL A 318 -1.06 24.08 -11.66
C VAL A 318 -1.59 24.66 -10.35
N MET A 319 -1.04 24.20 -9.23
CA MET A 319 -1.32 24.70 -7.89
C MET A 319 -0.09 25.40 -7.34
N LYS A 320 -0.27 26.58 -6.73
CA LYS A 320 0.80 27.36 -6.12
C LYS A 320 0.53 27.53 -4.63
N PHE A 321 1.50 27.13 -3.82
CA PHE A 321 1.47 27.25 -2.37
C PHE A 321 2.56 28.23 -1.92
N PRO A 322 2.32 29.55 -1.99
CA PRO A 322 3.34 30.53 -1.63
C PRO A 322 3.67 30.47 -0.13
N LEU A 323 4.84 30.97 0.25
CA LEU A 323 5.22 31.12 1.67
C LEU A 323 4.30 32.13 2.39
N THR A 324 3.82 33.13 1.67
CA THR A 324 2.92 34.18 2.14
C THR A 324 1.78 34.41 1.16
N GLY A 325 0.57 34.66 1.65
CA GLY A 325 -0.62 34.87 0.83
C GLY A 325 -1.44 33.58 0.64
N SER A 326 -2.53 33.70 -0.11
CA SER A 326 -3.46 32.58 -0.33
C SER A 326 -2.94 31.65 -1.43
N PRO A 327 -2.95 30.31 -1.24
CA PRO A 327 -2.64 29.38 -2.32
C PRO A 327 -3.70 29.45 -3.42
N THR A 328 -3.28 29.23 -4.66
CA THR A 328 -4.11 29.37 -5.86
C THR A 328 -3.97 28.16 -6.77
N TYR A 329 -4.93 28.01 -7.67
CA TYR A 329 -4.84 27.04 -8.75
C TYR A 329 -5.22 27.65 -10.10
N ILE A 330 -4.68 27.05 -11.15
CA ILE A 330 -5.03 27.25 -12.55
C ILE A 330 -5.32 25.86 -13.13
N PHE A 331 -6.48 25.71 -13.76
CA PHE A 331 -6.91 24.47 -14.40
C PHE A 331 -7.54 24.78 -15.75
N THR A 332 -7.14 24.08 -16.79
CA THR A 332 -7.81 24.11 -18.09
C THR A 332 -8.62 22.84 -18.25
N GLU A 333 -9.92 22.97 -18.53
CA GLU A 333 -10.79 21.83 -18.77
C GLU A 333 -10.61 21.32 -20.21
N GLU A 334 -10.68 20.01 -20.45
CA GLU A 334 -10.50 19.49 -21.81
C GLU A 334 -11.61 19.97 -22.72
N GLY A 335 -11.23 20.41 -23.91
CA GLY A 335 -12.13 21.07 -24.85
C GLY A 335 -12.33 22.57 -24.58
N SER A 336 -11.78 23.12 -23.49
CA SER A 336 -11.76 24.57 -23.23
C SER A 336 -10.41 25.18 -23.60
N SER A 337 -10.42 26.39 -24.17
CA SER A 337 -9.24 27.23 -24.36
C SER A 337 -9.05 28.28 -23.26
N THR A 338 -9.97 28.34 -22.29
CA THR A 338 -9.97 29.34 -21.22
C THR A 338 -9.61 28.68 -19.87
N PRO A 339 -8.45 29.03 -19.28
CA PRO A 339 -8.08 28.55 -17.96
C PRO A 339 -9.01 29.09 -16.87
N GLN A 340 -9.41 28.21 -15.96
CA GLN A 340 -10.11 28.55 -14.74
C GLN A 340 -9.09 28.83 -13.64
N ASN A 341 -9.27 29.94 -12.94
CA ASN A 341 -8.42 30.31 -11.80
C ASN A 341 -9.27 30.36 -10.54
N GLY A 342 -8.70 29.93 -9.41
CA GLY A 342 -9.37 30.03 -8.13
C GLY A 342 -8.41 29.97 -6.95
N THR A 343 -8.98 30.01 -5.75
CA THR A 343 -8.23 29.90 -4.51
C THR A 343 -8.38 28.51 -3.92
N ILE A 344 -7.31 28.03 -3.29
CA ILE A 344 -7.32 26.84 -2.46
C ILE A 344 -7.68 27.30 -1.06
N THR A 345 -8.79 26.78 -0.53
CA THR A 345 -9.36 27.18 0.75
C THR A 345 -8.81 26.36 1.90
N SER A 346 -8.43 25.10 1.65
CA SER A 346 -7.71 24.27 2.61
C SER A 346 -6.90 23.17 1.92
N VAL A 347 -5.84 22.71 2.59
CA VAL A 347 -4.99 21.59 2.15
C VAL A 347 -4.79 20.66 3.34
N SER A 348 -5.25 19.42 3.20
CA SER A 348 -4.79 18.32 4.04
C SER A 348 -3.59 17.68 3.36
N HIS A 349 -2.48 17.55 4.08
CA HIS A 349 -1.24 16.94 3.61
C HIS A 349 -0.79 15.89 4.61
N ASP A 350 -0.90 14.63 4.21
CA ASP A 350 -0.61 13.46 5.03
C ASP A 350 0.51 12.62 4.41
N PRO A 351 1.78 12.94 4.73
CA PRO A 351 2.93 12.21 4.21
C PRO A 351 3.11 10.87 4.93
N ASP A 352 3.60 9.87 4.19
CA ASP A 352 4.00 8.58 4.74
C ASP A 352 5.42 8.18 4.33
N GLY A 353 5.77 6.91 4.56
CA GLY A 353 7.10 6.38 4.27
C GLY A 353 7.53 6.43 2.80
N TYR A 354 6.59 6.52 1.85
CA TYR A 354 6.88 6.42 0.41
C TYR A 354 6.11 7.39 -0.48
N GLY A 355 5.25 8.24 0.08
CA GLY A 355 4.46 9.21 -0.68
C GLY A 355 3.73 10.18 0.22
N THR A 356 2.69 10.80 -0.33
CA THR A 356 1.74 11.62 0.44
C THR A 356 0.34 11.48 -0.11
N SER A 357 -0.64 11.60 0.78
CA SER A 357 -2.02 11.85 0.41
C SER A 357 -2.31 13.35 0.54
N LEU A 358 -3.06 13.90 -0.41
CA LEU A 358 -3.49 15.29 -0.43
C LEU A 358 -5.00 15.36 -0.58
N VAL A 359 -5.64 16.21 0.23
CA VAL A 359 -7.02 16.64 0.00
C VAL A 359 -7.01 18.16 -0.11
N ILE A 360 -7.46 18.68 -1.25
CA ILE A 360 -7.44 20.10 -1.56
C ILE A 360 -8.87 20.59 -1.75
N GLU A 361 -9.26 21.51 -0.89
CA GLU A 361 -10.53 22.22 -0.99
C GLU A 361 -10.31 23.52 -1.76
N THR A 362 -11.25 23.87 -2.65
CA THR A 362 -11.12 25.06 -3.50
C THR A 362 -12.38 25.89 -3.51
N SER A 363 -12.29 27.13 -3.99
CA SER A 363 -13.43 28.04 -4.12
C SER A 363 -14.38 27.71 -5.28
N GLY A 364 -14.00 26.84 -6.22
CA GLY A 364 -14.73 26.65 -7.48
C GLY A 364 -14.76 25.23 -8.05
N LEU A 365 -13.97 24.30 -7.51
CA LEU A 365 -13.98 22.88 -7.85
C LEU A 365 -14.39 22.06 -6.62
N LEU A 366 -14.97 20.88 -6.86
CA LEU A 366 -15.18 19.90 -5.79
C LEU A 366 -13.82 19.45 -5.19
N PRO A 367 -13.83 18.94 -3.93
CA PRO A 367 -12.61 18.53 -3.25
C PRO A 367 -11.75 17.62 -4.12
N LEU A 368 -10.49 18.00 -4.32
CA LEU A 368 -9.54 17.18 -5.05
C LEU A 368 -8.83 16.23 -4.09
N ARG A 369 -8.74 14.95 -4.47
CA ARG A 369 -8.10 13.92 -3.65
C ARG A 369 -7.00 13.24 -4.46
N PHE A 370 -5.81 13.21 -3.90
CA PHE A 370 -4.61 12.69 -4.56
C PHE A 370 -3.84 11.74 -3.65
N ARG A 371 -3.26 10.72 -4.26
CA ARG A 371 -2.13 9.96 -3.77
C ARG A 371 -0.93 10.25 -4.67
N MET A 372 0.20 10.59 -4.10
CA MET A 372 1.42 10.93 -4.86
C MET A 372 2.61 10.13 -4.36
N ALA A 373 3.37 9.56 -5.30
CA ALA A 373 4.67 8.93 -5.09
C ALA A 373 5.76 9.81 -5.71
N PHE A 374 6.74 10.20 -4.92
CA PHE A 374 7.86 11.02 -5.38
C PHE A 374 9.00 10.10 -5.78
N ASP A 375 9.13 9.87 -7.08
CA ASP A 375 10.05 8.88 -7.64
C ASP A 375 11.40 9.51 -8.06
N SER A 376 11.48 10.83 -8.22
CA SER A 376 12.72 11.53 -8.61
C SER A 376 12.90 12.91 -7.96
N PHE A 377 14.16 13.31 -7.82
CA PHE A 377 14.59 14.66 -7.44
C PHE A 377 15.91 15.00 -8.13
N ASP A 378 15.93 16.03 -8.96
CA ASP A 378 17.14 16.46 -9.70
C ASP A 378 17.93 17.57 -8.98
N GLY A 379 17.49 17.98 -7.79
CA GLY A 379 18.05 19.08 -7.02
C GLY A 379 17.17 20.33 -7.01
N THR A 380 16.25 20.48 -7.96
CA THR A 380 15.34 21.64 -8.08
C THR A 380 13.89 21.23 -8.29
N VAL A 381 13.64 20.14 -8.99
CA VAL A 381 12.34 19.60 -9.35
C VAL A 381 12.17 18.22 -8.71
N LEU A 382 11.06 18.07 -8.00
CA LEU A 382 10.53 16.77 -7.57
C LEU A 382 9.59 16.26 -8.65
N GLY A 383 9.62 14.96 -8.94
CA GLY A 383 8.68 14.36 -9.88
C GLY A 383 8.32 12.93 -9.49
N GLY A 384 7.24 12.44 -10.04
CA GLY A 384 6.83 11.04 -9.88
C GLY A 384 5.38 10.82 -10.24
N ARG A 385 4.85 9.68 -9.81
CA ARG A 385 3.52 9.22 -10.17
C ARG A 385 2.45 9.73 -9.21
N GLN A 386 1.25 9.94 -9.74
CA GLN A 386 0.07 10.28 -8.95
C GLN A 386 -1.12 9.38 -9.31
N GLU A 387 -2.04 9.27 -8.37
CA GLU A 387 -3.38 8.78 -8.59
C GLU A 387 -4.36 9.76 -7.94
N GLY A 388 -5.45 10.09 -8.60
CA GLY A 388 -6.45 10.98 -8.06
C GLY A 388 -7.58 11.27 -9.02
N SER A 389 -8.59 11.94 -8.50
CA SER A 389 -9.67 12.47 -9.32
C SER A 389 -10.29 13.68 -8.64
N PHE A 390 -11.01 14.45 -9.45
CA PHE A 390 -11.89 15.48 -8.95
C PHE A 390 -13.09 15.63 -9.90
N TRP A 391 -14.08 16.37 -9.45
CA TRP A 391 -15.25 16.68 -10.24
C TRP A 391 -15.20 18.17 -10.63
N SER A 392 -15.12 18.45 -11.93
CA SER A 392 -15.33 19.79 -12.48
C SER A 392 -16.83 20.12 -12.43
N ILE A 393 -17.21 21.38 -12.63
CA ILE A 393 -18.63 21.76 -12.70
C ILE A 393 -19.44 20.96 -13.75
N PHE A 394 -18.79 20.34 -14.74
CA PHE A 394 -19.47 19.62 -15.83
C PHE A 394 -19.27 18.10 -15.82
N ARG A 395 -18.18 17.57 -15.24
CA ARG A 395 -17.86 16.14 -15.33
C ARG A 395 -16.83 15.68 -14.31
N TRP A 396 -16.69 14.36 -14.20
CA TRP A 396 -15.58 13.72 -13.50
C TRP A 396 -14.29 13.80 -14.34
N VAL A 397 -13.17 14.14 -13.69
CA VAL A 397 -11.84 14.20 -14.30
C VAL A 397 -10.93 13.22 -13.55
N SER A 398 -10.48 12.20 -14.28
CA SER A 398 -9.45 11.26 -13.82
C SER A 398 -8.08 11.90 -14.01
N LEU A 399 -7.19 11.70 -13.03
CA LEU A 399 -5.78 12.06 -13.14
C LEU A 399 -4.89 10.81 -13.22
N ASN A 400 -5.51 9.65 -13.45
CA ASN A 400 -4.87 8.33 -13.52
C ASN A 400 -4.53 7.94 -14.96
N ASP A 401 -4.02 8.88 -15.76
CA ASP A 401 -3.69 8.66 -17.16
C ASP A 401 -2.24 8.19 -17.38
N GLY A 402 -1.51 7.93 -16.29
CA GLY A 402 -0.10 7.54 -16.32
C GLY A 402 0.85 8.71 -16.58
N THR A 403 0.38 9.96 -16.48
CA THR A 403 1.25 11.13 -16.52
C THR A 403 1.89 11.40 -15.16
N ASP A 404 3.15 11.81 -15.16
CA ASP A 404 3.88 12.17 -13.94
C ASP A 404 3.57 13.62 -13.52
N PHE A 405 3.58 13.88 -12.21
CA PHE A 405 3.53 15.24 -11.67
C PHE A 405 4.94 15.83 -11.59
N THR A 406 5.00 17.15 -11.53
CA THR A 406 6.21 17.87 -11.13
C THR A 406 5.93 18.85 -10.01
N MET A 407 6.90 19.00 -9.12
CA MET A 407 6.90 19.98 -8.06
C MET A 407 8.17 20.82 -8.10
N THR A 408 8.01 22.13 -8.18
CA THR A 408 9.12 23.09 -8.24
C THR A 408 9.06 24.06 -7.07
N ARG A 409 10.22 24.50 -6.58
CA ARG A 409 10.25 25.53 -5.55
C ARG A 409 9.77 26.86 -6.11
N LEU A 410 8.87 27.50 -5.38
CA LEU A 410 8.51 28.89 -5.64
C LEU A 410 9.68 29.81 -5.22
N PRO A 411 9.90 30.90 -5.97
CA PRO A 411 10.95 31.88 -5.67
C PRO A 411 10.75 32.61 -4.34
#